data_AF-A0A178FBI5-F1
#
_entry.id   AF-A0A178FBI5-F1
#
_cell.length_a   1.000
_cell.length_b   1.000
_cell.length_c   1.000
_cell.angle_alpha   90.00
_cell.angle_beta   90.00
_cell.angle_gamma   90.00
#
_symmetry.space_group_name_H-M   'P 1'
#
loop_
_entity.id
_entity.type
_entity.pdbx_description
1 polymer ?
#
loop_
_entity_poly.entity_id
_entity_poly.type
_entity_poly.pdbx_seq_one_letter_code
_entity_poly.pdbx_strand_id
1 'polypeptide(L)'
;MSKRSRDTSPEPPDALSSTSKTIPSSPSRHKYPHMEHSPEQPNTSMHCSLPPHKGDLTFPTYEAYESHYLQTHVNRCSECTKNFPSDLLLTRHIEENHDPVMEEKKERGEKTVFFPVTL
;
A
#
# COMPACT_ATOMS: atom_id res chain seq x y z
N MET A 1 -36.46 24.34 20.07
CA MET A 1 -35.17 24.78 20.66
C MET A 1 -35.11 24.26 22.10
N SER A 2 -34.52 23.08 22.30
CA SER A 2 -34.44 22.44 23.63
C SER A 2 -32.98 22.38 24.08
N LYS A 3 -32.79 22.72 25.34
CA LYS A 3 -31.54 23.17 25.95
C LYS A 3 -30.69 21.97 26.41
N ARG A 4 -29.41 22.01 26.05
CA ARG A 4 -28.18 21.49 26.71
C ARG A 4 -28.35 20.83 28.09
N SER A 5 -27.71 19.67 28.28
CA SER A 5 -27.01 19.36 29.53
C SER A 5 -25.79 18.47 29.28
N ARG A 6 -24.64 18.92 29.77
CA ARG A 6 -23.31 18.31 29.77
C ARG A 6 -22.96 18.12 31.25
N ASP A 7 -22.70 16.89 31.66
CA ASP A 7 -21.80 16.45 32.74
C ASP A 7 -21.95 14.91 32.80
N THR A 8 -20.89 14.11 32.87
CA THR A 8 -20.17 13.85 34.12
C THR A 8 -18.77 13.34 33.80
N SER A 9 -17.77 14.00 34.37
CA SER A 9 -16.38 13.55 34.50
C SER A 9 -16.20 12.87 35.86
N PRO A 10 -15.43 11.79 35.96
CA PRO A 10 -14.69 11.47 37.17
C PRO A 10 -13.17 11.59 36.94
N GLU A 11 -12.57 12.54 37.64
CA GLU A 11 -11.12 12.73 37.88
C GLU A 11 -10.52 11.57 38.73
N PRO A 12 -9.19 11.42 38.75
CA PRO A 12 -8.48 10.20 39.13
C PRO A 12 -8.23 10.09 40.64
N PRO A 13 -8.05 8.87 41.19
CA PRO A 13 -7.40 8.71 42.48
C PRO A 13 -5.87 8.69 42.31
N ASP A 14 -5.23 9.79 42.69
CA ASP A 14 -3.84 9.79 43.16
C ASP A 14 -3.73 8.93 44.42
N ALA A 15 -2.92 7.88 44.38
CA ALA A 15 -2.25 7.35 45.58
C ALA A 15 -1.03 6.52 45.19
N LEU A 16 0.13 7.15 45.32
CA LEU A 16 1.44 6.53 45.33
C LEU A 16 1.48 5.36 46.32
N SER A 17 1.89 4.18 45.86
CA SER A 17 2.50 3.19 46.75
C SER A 17 3.57 2.42 46.00
N SER A 18 4.77 2.97 46.04
CA SER A 18 6.03 2.26 45.81
C SER A 18 6.11 1.09 46.78
N THR A 19 5.75 -0.11 46.33
CA THR A 19 6.17 -1.35 46.97
C THR A 19 7.24 -1.98 46.11
N SER A 20 8.48 -1.61 46.42
CA SER A 20 9.71 -2.28 46.03
C SER A 20 9.65 -3.75 46.46
N LYS A 21 9.15 -4.61 45.58
CA LYS A 21 9.40 -6.05 45.68
C LYS A 21 10.79 -6.33 45.12
N THR A 22 11.73 -6.45 46.05
CA THR A 22 13.04 -7.05 45.87
C THR A 22 12.89 -8.39 45.14
N ILE A 23 13.25 -8.43 43.85
CA ILE A 23 13.35 -9.68 43.09
C ILE A 23 14.77 -10.21 43.32
N PRO A 24 14.95 -11.44 43.84
CA PRO A 24 16.27 -12.01 44.04
C PRO A 24 16.99 -12.17 42.69
N SER A 25 18.21 -11.63 42.64
CA SER A 25 19.16 -11.78 41.54
C SER A 25 19.57 -13.25 41.39
N SER A 26 18.87 -13.98 40.52
CA SER A 26 19.33 -15.26 39.99
C SER A 26 20.09 -15.01 38.69
N PRO A 27 21.37 -15.43 38.56
CA PRO A 27 22.10 -15.35 37.31
C PRO A 27 21.64 -16.51 36.41
N SER A 28 20.44 -16.40 35.85
CA SER A 28 20.04 -17.28 34.77
C SER A 28 20.84 -16.87 33.54
N ARG A 29 21.95 -17.58 33.34
CA ARG A 29 22.80 -17.55 32.15
C ARG A 29 21.97 -18.03 30.97
N HIS A 30 21.08 -17.17 30.47
CA HIS A 30 20.37 -17.37 29.23
C HIS A 30 21.43 -17.30 28.12
N LYS A 31 21.94 -18.47 27.75
CA LYS A 31 22.66 -18.66 26.49
C LYS A 31 21.62 -18.50 25.38
N TYR A 32 21.26 -17.26 25.08
CA TYR A 32 20.69 -16.97 23.78
C TYR A 32 21.76 -17.36 22.77
N PRO A 33 21.47 -18.20 21.76
CA PRO A 33 22.36 -18.31 20.63
C PRO A 33 22.57 -16.89 20.10
N HIS A 34 23.80 -16.40 20.17
CA HIS A 34 24.20 -15.27 19.34
C HIS A 34 23.98 -15.76 17.91
N MET A 35 22.93 -15.27 17.24
CA MET A 35 22.83 -15.43 15.80
C MET A 35 24.03 -14.67 15.24
N GLU A 36 25.05 -15.42 14.85
CA GLU A 36 26.16 -14.94 14.06
C GLU A 36 25.56 -14.20 12.86
N HIS A 37 25.69 -12.87 12.85
CA HIS A 37 25.45 -12.08 11.66
C HIS A 37 26.60 -12.42 10.72
N SER A 38 26.41 -13.44 9.90
CA SER A 38 27.35 -13.77 8.82
C SER A 38 27.55 -12.50 7.98
N PRO A 39 28.78 -11.96 7.87
CA PRO A 39 29.06 -10.81 7.03
C PRO A 39 29.16 -11.21 5.55
N GLU A 40 28.33 -12.16 5.13
CA GLU A 40 28.04 -12.39 3.72
C GLU A 40 26.63 -11.85 3.50
N GLN A 41 26.50 -10.53 3.62
CA GLN A 41 25.36 -9.84 3.02
C GLN A 41 25.43 -10.21 1.53
N PRO A 42 24.53 -11.06 1.00
CA PRO A 42 24.44 -11.17 -0.45
C PRO A 42 24.16 -9.75 -0.90
N ASN A 43 24.91 -9.25 -1.87
CA ASN A 43 24.64 -7.97 -2.50
C ASN A 43 23.13 -7.99 -2.81
N THR A 44 22.30 -7.30 -2.02
CA THR A 44 20.84 -7.49 -2.03
C THR A 44 20.31 -6.76 -3.25
N SER A 45 20.55 -7.35 -4.41
CA SER A 45 20.13 -6.85 -5.69
C SER A 45 18.60 -6.88 -5.70
N MET A 46 18.00 -5.70 -5.75
CA MET A 46 16.55 -5.55 -5.83
C MET A 46 16.09 -6.09 -7.18
N HIS A 47 15.00 -6.84 -7.23
CA HIS A 47 14.48 -7.35 -8.49
C HIS A 47 12.98 -7.08 -8.66
N CYS A 48 12.54 -6.92 -9.90
CA CYS A 48 11.14 -6.75 -10.27
C CYS A 48 10.70 -7.88 -11.22
N SER A 49 9.67 -8.62 -10.81
CA SER A 49 9.08 -9.74 -11.57
C SER A 49 7.63 -9.49 -11.97
N LEU A 50 7.14 -8.27 -11.76
CA LEU A 50 5.73 -7.92 -12.02
C LEU A 50 5.47 -7.84 -13.54
N PRO A 51 4.29 -8.28 -14.01
CA PRO A 51 3.85 -7.99 -15.38
C PRO A 51 3.95 -6.47 -15.61
N PRO A 52 4.55 -5.98 -16.70
CA PRO A 52 4.66 -6.57 -18.05
C PRO A 52 5.95 -7.35 -18.35
N HIS A 53 6.82 -7.59 -17.36
CA HIS A 53 8.11 -8.24 -17.61
C HIS A 53 7.93 -9.73 -17.90
N LYS A 54 8.77 -10.25 -18.81
CA LYS A 54 8.83 -11.70 -19.09
C LYS A 54 9.79 -12.46 -18.17
N GLY A 55 10.40 -11.78 -17.19
CA GLY A 55 11.37 -12.33 -16.24
C GLY A 55 11.78 -11.29 -15.20
N ASP A 56 12.78 -11.64 -14.39
CA ASP A 56 13.22 -10.83 -13.24
C ASP A 56 14.22 -9.76 -13.67
N LEU A 57 13.81 -8.49 -13.61
CA LEU A 57 14.73 -7.36 -13.81
C LEU A 57 15.48 -7.08 -12.52
N THR A 58 16.80 -7.18 -12.54
CA THR A 58 17.67 -6.96 -11.37
C THR A 58 18.28 -5.56 -11.41
N PHE A 59 18.25 -4.87 -10.26
CA PHE A 59 18.73 -3.51 -10.07
C PHE A 59 19.84 -3.47 -9.01
N PRO A 60 20.88 -2.64 -9.22
CA PRO A 60 22.01 -2.54 -8.29
C PRO A 60 21.69 -1.70 -7.04
N THR A 61 20.68 -0.82 -7.11
CA THR A 61 20.32 0.09 -6.01
C THR A 61 18.80 0.14 -5.85
N TYR A 62 18.36 0.52 -4.64
CA TYR A 62 16.94 0.74 -4.35
C TYR A 62 16.33 1.85 -5.21
N GLU A 63 17.03 2.97 -5.37
CA GLU A 63 16.54 4.11 -6.17
C GLU A 63 16.29 3.75 -7.65
N ALA A 64 17.15 2.89 -8.22
CA ALA A 64 16.96 2.38 -9.58
C ALA A 64 15.72 1.48 -9.68
N TYR A 65 15.45 0.67 -8.65
CA TYR A 65 14.24 -0.14 -8.57
C TYR A 65 12.97 0.72 -8.37
N GLU A 66 13.03 1.72 -7.50
CA GLU A 66 11.90 2.60 -7.20
C GLU A 66 11.51 3.43 -8.42
N SER A 67 12.48 4.07 -9.09
CA SER A 67 12.23 4.81 -10.33
C SER A 67 11.63 3.92 -11.42
N HIS A 68 12.14 2.70 -11.58
CA HIS A 68 11.55 1.70 -12.46
C HIS A 68 10.09 1.42 -12.12
N TYR A 69 9.79 1.18 -10.84
CA TYR A 69 8.46 0.84 -10.38
C TYR A 69 7.47 1.97 -10.63
N LEU A 70 7.84 3.20 -10.28
CA LEU A 70 7.03 4.40 -10.49
C LEU A 70 6.75 4.67 -11.97
N GLN A 71 7.67 4.33 -12.87
CA GLN A 71 7.47 4.56 -14.31
C GLN A 71 6.70 3.43 -15.01
N THR A 72 6.86 2.20 -14.54
CA THR A 72 6.40 1.02 -15.27
C THR A 72 5.09 0.44 -14.73
N HIS A 73 4.86 0.58 -13.42
CA HIS A 73 3.78 -0.12 -12.72
C HIS A 73 2.76 0.82 -12.08
N VAL A 74 3.11 2.08 -11.85
CA VAL A 74 2.20 3.05 -11.25
C VAL A 74 1.28 3.65 -12.31
N ASN A 75 0.00 3.80 -11.95
CA ASN A 75 -1.05 4.34 -12.82
C ASN A 75 -1.16 3.59 -14.16
N ARG A 76 -0.98 2.26 -14.15
CA ARG A 76 -1.09 1.41 -15.33
C ARG A 76 -2.49 0.79 -15.43
N CYS A 77 -3.14 0.92 -16.58
CA CYS A 77 -4.39 0.22 -16.87
C CYS A 77 -4.16 -1.30 -17.02
N SER A 78 -4.97 -2.13 -16.37
CA SER A 78 -4.92 -3.60 -16.47
C SER A 78 -5.31 -4.09 -17.87
N GLU A 79 -6.34 -3.49 -18.45
CA GLU A 79 -6.94 -3.91 -19.73
C GLU A 79 -6.07 -3.51 -20.93
N CYS A 80 -5.73 -2.21 -21.03
CA CYS A 80 -4.97 -1.67 -22.16
C CYS A 80 -3.45 -1.66 -21.96
N THR A 81 -2.96 -1.93 -20.76
CA THR A 81 -1.52 -1.90 -20.41
C THR A 81 -0.84 -0.53 -20.57
N LYS A 82 -1.62 0.56 -20.72
CA LYS A 82 -1.13 1.94 -20.84
C LYS A 82 -0.81 2.54 -19.47
N ASN A 83 0.27 3.30 -19.37
CA ASN A 83 0.66 4.05 -18.17
C ASN A 83 0.18 5.50 -18.26
N PHE A 84 -0.25 6.06 -17.12
CA PHE A 84 -0.76 7.43 -17.01
C PHE A 84 0.05 8.24 -15.99
N PRO A 85 0.19 9.57 -16.18
CA PRO A 85 0.98 10.38 -15.27
C PRO A 85 0.29 10.65 -13.92
N SER A 86 -1.02 10.41 -13.81
CA SER A 86 -1.77 10.54 -12.55
C SER A 86 -2.87 9.50 -12.42
N ASP A 87 -3.23 9.22 -11.18
CA ASP A 87 -4.31 8.28 -10.83
C ASP A 87 -5.69 8.78 -11.30
N LEU A 88 -5.93 10.10 -11.25
CA LEU A 88 -7.17 10.70 -11.77
C LEU A 88 -7.35 10.43 -13.27
N LEU A 89 -6.26 10.51 -14.06
CA LEU A 89 -6.31 10.24 -15.49
C LEU A 89 -6.48 8.75 -15.78
N LEU A 90 -5.89 7.87 -14.98
CA LEU A 90 -6.14 6.44 -15.06
C LEU A 90 -7.62 6.13 -14.75
N THR A 91 -8.16 6.68 -13.67
CA THR A 91 -9.56 6.48 -13.25
C THR A 91 -10.51 6.93 -14.35
N ARG A 92 -10.33 8.16 -14.85
CA ARG A 92 -11.11 8.67 -15.99
C ARG A 92 -10.97 7.78 -17.22
N HIS A 93 -9.77 7.31 -17.54
CA HIS A 93 -9.55 6.41 -18.67
C HIS A 93 -10.35 5.12 -18.52
N ILE A 94 -10.36 4.51 -17.34
CA ILE A 94 -11.13 3.30 -17.04
C ILE A 94 -12.63 3.57 -17.20
N GLU A 95 -13.14 4.66 -16.61
CA GLU A 95 -14.56 5.03 -16.68
C GLU A 95 -15.03 5.34 -18.11
N GLU A 96 -14.21 5.99 -18.92
CA GLU A 96 -14.60 6.42 -20.28
C GLU A 96 -14.35 5.34 -21.34
N ASN A 97 -13.37 4.46 -21.17
CA ASN A 97 -12.93 3.50 -22.21
C ASN A 97 -13.18 2.04 -21.84
N HIS A 98 -13.34 1.73 -20.55
CA HIS A 98 -13.50 0.37 -20.04
C HIS A 98 -14.77 0.22 -19.19
N ASP A 99 -15.79 1.05 -19.40
CA ASP A 99 -17.07 0.92 -18.69
C ASP A 99 -17.71 -0.44 -19.02
N PRO A 100 -17.79 -1.37 -18.06
CA PRO A 100 -18.38 -2.69 -18.29
C PRO A 100 -19.86 -2.61 -18.66
N VAL A 101 -20.56 -1.56 -18.24
CA VAL A 101 -21.99 -1.36 -18.54
C VAL A 101 -22.20 -1.00 -20.01
N MET A 102 -21.24 -0.30 -20.63
CA MET A 102 -21.28 0.04 -22.06
C MET A 102 -21.06 -1.21 -22.93
N GLU A 103 -20.12 -2.08 -22.56
CA GLU A 103 -19.87 -3.32 -23.28
C GLU A 103 -21.08 -4.28 -23.19
N GLU A 104 -21.72 -4.40 -22.02
CA GLU A 104 -22.95 -5.19 -21.87
C GLU A 104 -24.13 -4.63 -22.68
N LYS A 105 -24.32 -3.30 -22.68
CA LYS A 105 -25.39 -2.65 -23.48
C LYS A 105 -25.18 -2.83 -24.98
N LYS A 106 -23.92 -2.80 -25.44
CA LYS A 106 -23.56 -3.07 -26.83
C LYS A 106 -23.82 -4.53 -27.21
N GLU A 107 -23.45 -5.48 -26.34
CA GLU A 107 -23.74 -6.91 -26.55
C GLU A 107 -25.26 -7.18 -26.62
N ARG A 108 -26.03 -6.47 -25.81
CA ARG A 108 -27.49 -6.54 -25.77
C ARG A 108 -28.19 -5.75 -26.91
N GLY A 109 -27.43 -5.02 -27.73
CA GLY A 109 -27.94 -4.28 -28.90
C GLY A 109 -28.74 -3.02 -28.56
N GLU A 110 -28.56 -2.45 -27.37
CA GLU A 110 -29.22 -1.20 -26.98
C GLU A 110 -28.53 0.00 -27.66
N LYS A 111 -29.31 0.86 -28.32
CA LYS A 111 -28.82 2.08 -28.98
C LYS A 111 -28.36 3.09 -27.92
N THR A 112 -27.10 3.01 -27.49
CA THR A 112 -26.47 4.05 -26.69
C THR A 112 -26.17 5.24 -27.60
N VAL A 113 -26.95 6.32 -27.48
CA VAL A 113 -26.66 7.61 -28.12
C VAL A 113 -25.41 8.21 -27.46
N PHE A 114 -24.25 7.97 -28.05
CA PHE A 114 -23.01 8.59 -27.65
C PHE A 114 -22.99 10.03 -28.18
N PHE A 115 -22.84 11.04 -27.32
CA PHE A 115 -22.40 12.36 -27.75
C PHE A 115 -20.87 12.32 -27.76
N PRO A 116 -20.21 12.17 -28.93
CA PRO A 116 -18.76 12.28 -28.98
C PRO A 116 -18.38 13.70 -28.56
N VAL A 117 -17.62 13.82 -27.48
CA VAL A 117 -16.89 15.06 -27.19
C VAL A 117 -15.77 15.13 -28.23
N THR A 118 -16.03 15.84 -29.32
CA THR A 118 -15.00 16.21 -30.28
C THR A 118 -14.04 17.18 -29.59
N LEU A 119 -12.80 16.74 -29.36
CA LEU A 119 -11.67 17.59 -29.00
C LEU A 119 -11.08 18.25 -30.24
#